data_AF-A0A163AYZ0-F1
#
_entry.id   AF-A0A163AYZ0-F1
#
_cell.length_a   1.000
_cell.length_b   1.000
_cell.length_c   1.000
_cell.angle_alpha   90.00
_cell.angle_beta   90.00
_cell.angle_gamma   90.00
#
_symmetry.space_group_name_H-M   'P 1'
#
loop_
_entity.id
_entity.type
_entity.pdbx_description
1 polymer ?
#
loop_
_entity_poly.entity_id
_entity_poly.type
_entity_poly.pdbx_seq_one_letter_code
_entity_poly.pdbx_strand_id
1 'polypeptide(L)'
;MLKGKKGLYILLPLVVFIWGAIIFQITDAFTDDDPEIANIGPIAFSKIESKERDRFSISDVTRDPFLGTVYKPKKEPVKKVAQVKKTVINWPSIRYKGVVTGGNGATAIYLVEINGTDQLMKRKDVISEVKLTKGNSSWVQLQYKGKIKRFEILK
;
A
#
# COMPACT_ATOMS: atom_id res chain seq x y z
N MET A 1 52.24 19.53 -48.41
CA MET A 1 51.36 20.71 -48.17
C MET A 1 50.27 20.74 -49.26
N LEU A 2 49.06 20.26 -48.97
CA LEU A 2 47.93 20.36 -49.91
C LEU A 2 47.43 21.81 -49.92
N LYS A 3 47.89 22.61 -50.89
CA LYS A 3 47.49 24.01 -51.06
C LYS A 3 46.14 24.06 -51.81
N GLY A 4 45.04 24.14 -51.06
CA GLY A 4 43.68 24.34 -51.58
C GLY A 4 42.59 23.58 -50.80
N LYS A 5 41.33 24.03 -50.89
CA LYS A 5 40.16 23.42 -50.21
C LYS A 5 39.92 21.95 -50.57
N LYS A 6 40.60 21.42 -51.59
CA LYS A 6 40.57 20.02 -52.04
C LYS A 6 40.95 19.03 -50.94
N GLY A 7 41.87 19.39 -50.04
CA GLY A 7 42.22 18.56 -48.88
C GLY A 7 41.04 18.34 -47.95
N LEU A 8 40.20 19.37 -47.74
CA LEU A 8 38.99 19.27 -46.91
C LEU A 8 37.95 18.33 -47.55
N TYR A 9 37.79 18.37 -48.87
CA TYR A 9 36.84 17.49 -49.59
C TYR A 9 37.23 16.01 -49.56
N ILE A 10 38.52 15.68 -49.44
CA ILE A 10 38.98 14.29 -49.22
C ILE A 10 38.93 13.94 -47.73
N LEU A 11 39.31 14.87 -46.86
CA LEU A 11 39.43 14.62 -45.42
C LEU A 11 38.05 14.41 -44.76
N LEU A 12 37.03 15.13 -45.20
CA LEU A 12 35.68 15.05 -44.62
C LEU A 12 35.03 13.65 -44.77
N PRO A 13 34.95 13.02 -45.97
CA PRO A 13 34.40 11.67 -46.08
C PRO A 13 35.26 10.63 -45.36
N LEU A 14 36.59 10.80 -45.33
CA LEU A 14 37.50 9.91 -44.60
C LEU A 14 37.21 9.92 -43.09
N VAL A 15 36.98 11.10 -42.51
CA VAL A 15 36.63 11.25 -41.09
C VAL A 15 35.26 10.63 -40.79
N VAL A 16 34.26 10.86 -41.65
CA VAL A 16 32.93 10.25 -41.48
C VAL A 16 33.02 8.72 -41.54
N PHE A 17 33.87 8.16 -42.39
CA PHE A 17 34.08 6.71 -42.48
C PHE A 17 34.66 6.14 -41.18
N ILE A 18 35.68 6.79 -40.60
CA ILE A 18 36.30 6.35 -39.34
C ILE A 18 35.29 6.41 -38.19
N TRP A 19 34.53 7.51 -38.07
CA TRP A 19 33.51 7.63 -37.02
C TRP A 19 32.35 6.66 -37.21
N GLY A 20 31.93 6.40 -38.46
CA GLY A 20 30.92 5.40 -38.76
C GLY A 20 31.34 4.00 -38.33
N ALA A 21 32.60 3.62 -38.57
CA ALA A 21 33.14 2.33 -38.12
C ALA A 21 33.17 2.21 -36.59
N ILE A 22 33.55 3.27 -35.88
CA ILE A 22 33.56 3.30 -34.41
C ILE A 22 32.14 3.13 -33.87
N ILE A 23 31.15 3.84 -34.43
CA ILE A 23 29.75 3.73 -34.00
C ILE A 23 29.22 2.31 -34.24
N PHE A 24 29.53 1.71 -35.40
CA PHE A 24 29.11 0.35 -35.73
C PHE A 24 29.67 -0.69 -34.75
N GLN A 25 30.95 -0.59 -34.41
CA GLN A 25 31.60 -1.48 -33.45
C GLN A 25 31.01 -1.35 -32.03
N ILE A 26 30.67 -0.12 -31.64
CA ILE A 26 30.01 0.15 -30.36
C ILE A 26 28.63 -0.51 -30.32
N THR A 27 27.79 -0.32 -31.34
CA THR A 27 26.44 -0.92 -31.36
C THR A 27 26.45 -2.45 -31.39
N ASP A 28 27.45 -3.04 -32.04
CA ASP A 28 27.64 -4.50 -32.08
C ASP A 28 28.03 -5.03 -30.70
N ALA A 29 28.97 -4.37 -30.01
CA ALA A 29 29.39 -4.74 -28.66
C ALA A 29 28.31 -4.53 -27.58
N PHE A 30 27.33 -3.65 -27.82
CA PHE A 30 26.18 -3.44 -26.92
C PHE A 30 24.95 -4.28 -27.29
N THR A 31 25.02 -5.07 -28.37
CA THR A 31 24.03 -6.10 -28.64
C THR A 31 24.42 -7.31 -27.81
N ASP A 32 24.05 -7.28 -26.53
CA ASP A 32 24.24 -8.40 -25.61
C ASP A 32 23.47 -9.62 -26.15
N ASP A 33 24.18 -10.65 -26.59
CA ASP A 33 23.64 -12.01 -26.48
C ASP A 33 23.51 -12.29 -24.97
N ASP A 34 22.29 -12.14 -24.45
CA ASP A 34 21.96 -12.44 -23.07
C ASP A 34 22.58 -13.80 -22.69
N PRO A 35 23.35 -13.90 -21.58
CA PRO A 35 23.93 -15.17 -21.20
C PRO A 35 22.79 -16.17 -20.96
N GLU A 36 22.79 -17.29 -21.69
CA GLU A 36 21.79 -18.34 -21.49
C GLU A 36 21.81 -18.78 -20.02
N ILE A 37 20.75 -18.40 -19.29
CA ILE A 37 20.54 -18.80 -17.92
C ILE A 37 20.36 -20.32 -17.94
N ALA A 38 21.37 -21.05 -17.46
CA ALA A 38 21.27 -22.49 -17.29
C ALA A 38 20.02 -22.78 -16.44
N ASN A 39 19.05 -23.47 -17.04
CA ASN A 39 17.81 -23.87 -16.38
C ASN A 39 18.14 -24.85 -15.25
N ILE A 40 18.27 -24.34 -14.03
CA ILE A 40 18.36 -25.16 -12.84
C ILE A 40 16.95 -25.73 -12.61
N GLY A 41 16.74 -26.97 -13.05
CA GLY A 41 15.46 -27.66 -12.91
C GLY A 41 14.99 -27.72 -11.46
N PRO A 42 13.67 -27.77 -11.22
CA PRO A 42 13.13 -27.73 -9.87
C PRO A 42 13.55 -28.98 -9.07
N ILE A 43 14.29 -28.75 -7.99
CA ILE A 43 14.67 -29.79 -7.03
C ILE A 43 13.41 -30.16 -6.23
N ALA A 44 12.95 -31.40 -6.36
CA ALA A 44 11.76 -31.87 -5.66
C ALA A 44 12.07 -32.14 -4.19
N PHE A 45 11.70 -31.20 -3.31
CA PHE A 45 11.70 -31.42 -1.87
C PHE A 45 10.45 -32.19 -1.46
N SER A 46 10.60 -33.46 -1.05
CA SER A 46 9.50 -34.20 -0.44
C SER A 46 9.26 -33.66 0.98
N LYS A 47 8.01 -33.29 1.24
CA LYS A 47 7.60 -32.75 2.54
C LYS A 47 7.65 -33.89 3.57
N ILE A 48 8.47 -33.72 4.61
CA ILE A 48 8.48 -34.64 5.75
C ILE A 48 7.17 -34.47 6.50
N GLU A 49 6.38 -35.54 6.57
CA GLU A 49 5.09 -35.55 7.27
C GLU A 49 5.34 -35.59 8.79
N SER A 50 5.19 -34.45 9.45
CA SER A 50 5.34 -34.36 10.90
C SER A 50 4.12 -34.97 11.58
N LYS A 51 4.28 -36.15 12.18
CA LYS A 51 3.25 -36.74 13.04
C LYS A 51 3.01 -35.82 14.24
N GLU A 52 1.76 -35.40 14.42
CA GLU A 52 1.36 -34.54 15.53
C GLU A 52 1.60 -35.27 16.86
N ARG A 53 2.25 -34.60 17.81
CA ARG A 53 2.51 -35.16 19.14
C ARG A 53 1.22 -35.15 19.93
N ASP A 54 0.90 -36.27 20.56
CA ASP A 54 -0.25 -36.37 21.47
C ASP A 54 -0.13 -35.31 22.58
N ARG A 55 -1.13 -34.44 22.63
CA ARG A 55 -1.24 -33.41 23.68
C ARG A 55 -2.14 -33.94 24.77
N PHE A 56 -1.58 -34.16 25.94
CA PHE A 56 -2.37 -34.42 27.14
C PHE A 56 -2.79 -33.08 27.76
N SER A 57 -4.07 -32.98 28.12
CA SER A 57 -4.58 -31.86 28.92
C SER A 57 -4.71 -32.32 30.37
N ILE A 58 -4.25 -31.48 31.29
CA ILE A 58 -4.42 -31.70 32.72
C ILE A 58 -5.78 -31.08 33.08
N SER A 59 -6.65 -31.87 33.71
CA SER A 59 -7.92 -31.38 34.24
C SER A 59 -7.68 -30.49 35.46
N ASP A 60 -8.51 -29.46 35.63
CA ASP A 60 -8.45 -28.58 36.79
C ASP A 60 -8.76 -29.38 38.07
N VAL A 61 -7.74 -29.59 38.91
CA VAL A 61 -7.89 -30.27 40.19
C VAL A 61 -8.41 -29.26 41.22
N THR A 62 -9.65 -29.46 41.66
CA THR A 62 -10.36 -28.55 42.57
C THR A 62 -9.80 -28.54 44.00
N ARG A 63 -9.25 -29.65 44.49
CA ARG A 63 -8.74 -29.78 45.87
C ARG A 63 -7.45 -30.58 45.94
N ASP A 64 -6.52 -30.08 46.74
CA ASP A 64 -5.29 -30.76 47.11
C ASP A 64 -5.61 -32.01 47.98
N PRO A 65 -5.21 -33.23 47.56
CA PRO A 65 -5.52 -34.46 48.27
C PRO A 65 -4.72 -34.66 49.57
N PHE A 66 -3.75 -33.81 49.86
CA PHE A 66 -2.94 -33.90 51.08
C PHE A 66 -3.41 -32.90 52.15
N LEU A 67 -3.62 -31.64 51.75
CA LEU A 67 -3.97 -30.56 52.68
C LEU A 67 -5.43 -30.09 52.56
N GLY A 68 -6.19 -30.55 51.57
CA GLY A 68 -7.60 -30.18 51.37
C GLY A 68 -7.82 -28.73 50.90
N THR A 69 -6.76 -28.00 50.56
CA THR A 69 -6.84 -26.61 50.10
C THR A 69 -7.30 -26.52 48.64
N VAL A 70 -8.07 -25.47 48.33
CA VAL A 70 -8.54 -25.19 46.97
C VAL A 70 -7.48 -24.37 46.24
N TYR A 71 -6.92 -24.91 45.15
CA TYR A 71 -5.97 -24.19 44.31
C TYR A 71 -6.68 -23.06 43.56
N LYS A 72 -6.20 -21.82 43.76
CA LYS A 72 -6.68 -20.64 43.02
C LYS A 72 -5.51 -20.13 42.16
N PRO A 73 -5.48 -20.41 40.85
CA PRO A 73 -4.40 -19.93 40.00
C PRO A 73 -4.36 -18.40 40.05
N LYS A 74 -3.18 -17.85 40.34
CA LYS A 74 -2.96 -16.40 40.31
C LYS A 74 -3.18 -15.94 38.87
N LYS A 75 -4.13 -15.01 38.66
CA LYS A 75 -4.40 -14.44 37.33
C LYS A 75 -3.09 -13.90 36.76
N GLU A 76 -2.62 -14.51 35.67
CA GLU A 76 -1.45 -14.00 34.96
C GLU A 76 -1.75 -12.57 34.49
N PRO A 77 -0.79 -11.63 34.64
CA PRO A 77 -0.95 -10.32 34.05
C PRO A 77 -1.08 -10.49 32.55
N VAL A 78 -2.21 -10.04 31.99
CA VAL A 78 -2.43 -10.00 30.54
C VAL A 78 -1.24 -9.29 29.92
N LYS A 79 -0.45 -10.03 29.13
CA LYS A 79 0.69 -9.46 28.40
C LYS A 79 0.17 -8.28 27.59
N LYS A 80 0.68 -7.07 27.87
CA LYS A 80 0.34 -5.88 27.09
C LYS A 80 0.75 -6.16 25.66
N VAL A 81 -0.24 -6.35 24.78
CA VAL A 81 -0.02 -6.55 23.35
C VAL A 81 0.82 -5.37 22.87
N ALA A 82 1.94 -5.66 22.20
CA ALA A 82 2.80 -4.62 21.65
C ALA A 82 1.95 -3.67 20.81
N GLN A 83 2.04 -2.36 21.08
CA GLN A 83 1.31 -1.37 20.31
C GLN A 83 1.75 -1.47 18.85
N VAL A 84 0.86 -2.01 18.01
CA VAL A 84 1.03 -2.02 16.56
C VAL A 84 1.33 -0.59 16.12
N LYS A 85 2.47 -0.38 15.46
CA LYS A 85 2.87 0.93 14.92
C LYS A 85 1.69 1.47 14.12
N LYS A 86 1.12 2.60 14.56
CA LYS A 86 0.01 3.24 13.86
C LYS A 86 0.51 3.70 12.49
N THR A 87 0.05 3.05 11.43
CA THR A 87 0.29 3.51 10.06
C THR A 87 -0.25 4.93 9.91
N VAL A 88 0.61 5.86 9.50
CA VAL A 88 0.23 7.25 9.20
C VAL A 88 -0.52 7.22 7.87
N ILE A 89 -1.79 7.60 7.88
CA ILE A 89 -2.65 7.64 6.70
C ILE A 89 -2.76 9.10 6.27
N ASN A 90 -2.30 9.39 5.05
CA ASN A 90 -2.45 10.71 4.44
C ASN A 90 -3.90 10.87 3.98
N TRP A 91 -4.59 11.87 4.51
CA TRP A 91 -5.96 12.20 4.11
C TRP A 91 -5.95 13.03 2.82
N PRO A 92 -6.90 12.81 1.90
CA PRO A 92 -7.13 13.72 0.78
C PRO A 92 -7.58 15.10 1.29
N SER A 93 -7.48 16.12 0.44
CA SER A 93 -8.01 17.45 0.76
C SER A 93 -9.54 17.37 0.80
N ILE A 94 -10.12 17.58 1.98
CA ILE A 94 -11.56 17.49 2.21
C ILE A 94 -12.08 18.81 2.75
N ARG A 95 -13.13 19.35 2.13
CA ARG A 95 -13.87 20.51 2.64
C ARG A 95 -15.36 20.21 2.68
N TYR A 96 -16.01 20.52 3.80
CA TYR A 96 -17.45 20.40 3.93
C TYR A 96 -18.12 21.73 3.60
N LYS A 97 -19.03 21.73 2.61
CA LYS A 97 -19.68 22.95 2.10
C LYS A 97 -21.12 23.12 2.60
N GLY A 98 -21.80 22.04 2.99
CA GLY A 98 -23.15 22.13 3.55
C GLY A 98 -24.02 20.93 3.28
N VAL A 99 -25.30 21.02 3.67
CA VAL A 99 -26.29 19.97 3.50
C VAL A 99 -27.57 20.53 2.89
N VAL A 100 -28.16 19.75 2.00
CA VAL A 100 -29.49 19.98 1.44
C VAL A 100 -30.43 18.90 1.99
N THR A 101 -31.46 19.32 2.72
CA THR A 101 -32.47 18.42 3.29
C THR A 101 -33.79 18.55 2.55
N GLY A 102 -34.38 17.44 2.12
CA GLY A 102 -35.76 17.41 1.65
C GLY A 102 -36.75 17.72 2.78
N GLY A 103 -37.95 18.20 2.44
CA GLY A 103 -38.92 18.81 3.37
C GLY A 103 -39.30 18.00 4.63
N ASN A 104 -39.08 16.68 4.65
CA ASN A 104 -39.34 15.81 5.81
C ASN A 104 -38.06 15.30 6.51
N GLY A 105 -36.89 15.87 6.23
CA GLY A 105 -35.61 15.53 6.88
C GLY A 105 -35.04 14.13 6.61
N ALA A 106 -35.80 13.26 5.93
CA ALA A 106 -35.42 11.88 5.64
C ALA A 106 -34.31 11.76 4.59
N THR A 107 -34.26 12.69 3.64
CA THR A 107 -33.28 12.73 2.56
C THR A 107 -32.36 13.94 2.73
N ALA A 108 -31.20 13.71 3.33
CA ALA A 108 -30.13 14.69 3.44
C ALA A 108 -29.00 14.37 2.46
N ILE A 109 -28.65 15.32 1.61
CA ILE A 109 -27.53 15.25 0.67
C ILE A 109 -26.46 16.23 1.14
N TYR A 110 -25.24 15.76 1.34
CA TYR A 110 -24.12 16.53 1.84
C TYR A 110 -23.22 16.93 0.67
N LEU A 111 -22.87 18.21 0.58
CA LEU A 111 -21.91 18.72 -0.38
C LEU A 111 -20.51 18.70 0.26
N VAL A 112 -19.64 17.84 -0.27
CA VAL A 112 -18.28 17.62 0.21
C VAL A 112 -17.33 17.75 -0.97
N GLU A 113 -16.34 18.62 -0.84
CA GLU A 113 -15.28 18.74 -1.83
C GLU A 113 -14.15 17.77 -1.47
N ILE A 114 -13.78 16.91 -2.41
CA ILE A 114 -12.69 15.92 -2.26
C ILE A 114 -11.66 16.20 -3.36
N ASN A 115 -10.43 16.54 -2.97
CA ASN A 115 -9.34 16.88 -3.89
C ASN A 115 -9.70 17.99 -4.92
N GLY A 116 -10.50 18.98 -4.51
CA GLY A 116 -10.91 20.08 -5.39
C GLY A 116 -12.19 19.83 -6.19
N THR A 117 -12.75 18.61 -6.16
CA THR A 117 -13.99 18.29 -6.87
C THR A 117 -15.17 18.19 -5.92
N ASP A 118 -16.25 18.90 -6.23
CA ASP A 118 -17.49 18.86 -5.46
C ASP A 118 -18.26 17.56 -5.67
N GLN A 119 -18.59 16.89 -4.56
CA GLN A 119 -19.31 15.63 -4.54
C GLN A 119 -20.56 15.75 -3.68
N LEU A 120 -21.67 15.23 -4.19
CA LEU A 120 -22.92 15.11 -3.46
C LEU A 120 -23.03 13.70 -2.89
N MET A 121 -23.02 13.60 -1.55
CA MET A 121 -23.00 12.32 -0.85
C MET A 121 -24.24 12.14 0.02
N LYS A 122 -24.86 10.96 -0.03
CA LYS A 122 -25.85 10.52 0.97
C LYS A 122 -25.15 9.75 2.09
N ARG A 123 -25.87 9.58 3.20
CA ARG A 123 -25.37 8.79 4.33
C ARG A 123 -25.08 7.36 3.88
N LYS A 124 -23.88 6.87 4.20
CA LYS A 124 -23.29 5.59 3.80
C LYS A 124 -22.76 5.51 2.36
N ASP A 125 -22.88 6.57 1.55
CA ASP A 125 -22.24 6.59 0.23
C ASP A 125 -20.72 6.59 0.36
N VAL A 126 -20.09 6.02 -0.67
CA VAL A 126 -18.64 5.93 -0.81
C VAL A 126 -18.28 6.56 -2.15
N ILE A 127 -17.51 7.65 -2.12
CA ILE A 127 -17.00 8.33 -3.31
C ILE A 127 -15.51 8.58 -3.10
N SER A 128 -14.68 8.25 -4.09
CA SER A 128 -13.22 8.39 -3.99
C SER A 128 -12.62 7.71 -2.76
N GLU A 129 -13.10 6.50 -2.43
CA GLU A 129 -12.74 5.72 -1.23
C GLU A 129 -13.07 6.38 0.12
N VAL A 130 -13.74 7.53 0.10
CA VAL A 130 -14.20 8.25 1.29
C VAL A 130 -15.66 7.91 1.51
N LYS A 131 -15.97 7.36 2.69
CA LYS A 131 -17.33 6.99 3.08
C LYS A 131 -17.95 8.02 4.01
N LEU A 132 -19.13 8.53 3.68
CA LEU A 132 -19.89 9.40 4.59
C LEU A 132 -20.60 8.55 5.63
N THR A 133 -20.15 8.60 6.88
CA THR A 133 -20.74 7.80 7.97
C THR A 133 -21.91 8.52 8.64
N LYS A 134 -21.72 9.79 8.99
CA LYS A 134 -22.70 10.64 9.69
C LYS A 134 -22.47 12.10 9.29
N GLY A 135 -23.47 12.95 9.50
CA GLY A 135 -23.34 14.39 9.33
C GLY A 135 -24.58 15.11 9.85
N ASN A 136 -24.45 16.42 10.02
CA ASN A 136 -25.52 17.38 10.25
C ASN A 136 -25.21 18.65 9.44
N SER A 137 -25.86 19.79 9.74
CA SER A 137 -25.61 21.06 9.05
C SER A 137 -24.27 21.72 9.35
N SER A 138 -23.60 21.37 10.45
CA SER A 138 -22.35 22.01 10.89
C SER A 138 -21.11 21.13 10.73
N TRP A 139 -21.28 19.81 10.60
CA TRP A 139 -20.17 18.88 10.45
C TRP A 139 -20.55 17.61 9.68
N VAL A 140 -19.53 16.98 9.10
CA VAL A 140 -19.61 15.64 8.51
C VAL A 140 -18.51 14.73 9.04
N GLN A 141 -18.83 13.45 9.18
CA GLN A 141 -17.91 12.42 9.62
C GLN A 141 -17.65 11.45 8.48
N LEU A 142 -16.40 11.43 8.04
CA LEU A 142 -15.93 10.67 6.90
C LEU A 142 -15.01 9.54 7.36
N GLN A 143 -15.08 8.42 6.67
CA GLN A 143 -14.20 7.28 6.86
C GLN A 143 -13.33 7.09 5.62
N TYR A 144 -12.02 7.05 5.80
CA TYR A 144 -11.03 6.82 4.75
C TYR A 144 -10.01 5.79 5.25
N LYS A 145 -9.78 4.71 4.49
CA LYS A 145 -8.83 3.62 4.84
C LYS A 145 -8.99 3.12 6.29
N GLY A 146 -10.25 2.96 6.73
CA GLY A 146 -10.58 2.50 8.09
C GLY A 146 -10.44 3.55 9.20
N LYS A 147 -9.91 4.75 8.93
CA LYS A 147 -9.86 5.86 9.90
C LYS A 147 -11.06 6.78 9.71
N ILE A 148 -11.55 7.29 10.83
CA ILE A 148 -12.70 8.19 10.87
C ILE A 148 -12.19 9.58 11.27
N LYS A 149 -12.62 10.62 10.55
CA LYS A 149 -12.30 12.02 10.86
C LYS A 149 -13.55 12.88 10.67
N ARG A 150 -13.68 13.90 11.53
CA ARG A 150 -14.75 14.90 11.46
C ARG A 150 -14.23 16.14 10.76
N PHE A 151 -15.07 16.73 9.91
CA PHE A 151 -14.84 17.98 9.21
C PHE A 151 -15.99 18.92 9.52
N GLU A 152 -15.66 20.15 9.89
CA GLU A 152 -16.63 21.21 10.19
C GLU A 152 -16.91 22.05 8.95
N ILE A 153 -18.06 22.73 8.93
CA ILE A 153 -18.43 23.61 7.84
C ILE A 153 -17.50 24.82 7.83
N LEU A 154 -17.00 25.16 6.64
CA LEU A 154 -16.26 26.41 6.47
C LEU A 154 -17.25 27.58 6.54
N LYS A 155 -16.99 28.53 7.42
CA LYS A 155 -17.71 29.81 7.50
C LYS A 155 -17.19 30.79 6.47
#